data_AF-A0A1G0LBX0-F1
#
_entry.id   AF-A0A1G0LBX0-F1
#
_cell.length_a   1.000
_cell.length_b   1.000
_cell.length_c   1.000
_cell.angle_alpha   90.00
_cell.angle_beta   90.00
_cell.angle_gamma   90.00
#
_symmetry.space_group_name_H-M   'P 1'
#
loop_
_entity.id
_entity.type
_entity.pdbx_description
1 polymer ?
#
loop_
_entity_poly.entity_id
_entity_poly.type
_entity_poly.pdbx_seq_one_letter_code
_entity_poly.pdbx_strand_id
1 'polypeptide(L)'
;MVTCGGSITANFIVDTLIECAGNVTAEVEIRSSQIKCLGAITVNKEGLTGGEYFALAGIECGNLGSRTSLRTRVVAGVHYGDMEELNCLFNELKLLIAAFSAAPKGNVDMKEFAAKRAVITERTQEVRSRVYEQCNPKINIKKTLYEGVNITLGLISDNINGERKGPLSVIENTIEGGFRFLGMTPLSFKAQAIEQTFIQQQQLEQQKNR
;
A
#
# COMPACT_ATOMS: atom_id res chain seq x y z
N MET A 1 -6.03 -2.40 -21.75
CA MET A 1 -4.92 -1.93 -20.90
C MET A 1 -4.49 -0.58 -21.40
N VAL A 2 -4.40 0.41 -20.52
CA VAL A 2 -3.96 1.78 -20.84
C VAL A 2 -2.63 2.01 -20.15
N THR A 3 -1.61 2.41 -20.91
CA THR A 3 -0.27 2.72 -20.38
C THR A 3 0.04 4.18 -20.68
N CYS A 4 0.38 4.96 -19.65
CA CYS A 4 0.72 6.38 -19.78
C CYS A 4 2.04 6.68 -19.07
N GLY A 5 2.97 7.30 -19.77
CA GLY A 5 4.22 7.80 -19.18
C GLY A 5 4.07 9.14 -18.43
N GLY A 6 2.91 9.78 -18.51
CA GLY A 6 2.58 11.06 -17.86
C GLY A 6 1.47 10.91 -16.84
N SER A 7 0.65 11.95 -16.66
CA SER A 7 -0.52 11.92 -15.77
C SER A 7 -1.80 11.63 -16.56
N ILE A 8 -2.78 11.00 -15.93
CA ILE A 8 -4.10 10.70 -16.50
C ILE A 8 -5.16 11.50 -15.76
N THR A 9 -5.99 12.21 -16.51
CA THR A 9 -7.17 12.92 -15.99
C THR A 9 -8.41 12.39 -16.68
N ALA A 10 -9.39 11.91 -15.91
CA ALA A 10 -10.65 11.40 -16.44
C ALA A 10 -11.82 11.80 -15.54
N ASN A 11 -13.03 11.84 -16.10
CA ASN A 11 -14.23 12.06 -15.29
C ASN A 11 -14.64 10.80 -14.51
N PHE A 12 -14.59 9.65 -15.20
CA PHE A 12 -14.98 8.34 -14.69
C PHE A 12 -13.95 7.31 -15.16
N ILE A 13 -13.55 6.39 -14.28
CA ILE A 13 -12.72 5.24 -14.63
C ILE A 13 -13.44 3.99 -14.14
N VAL A 14 -13.86 3.12 -15.07
CA VAL A 14 -14.67 1.94 -14.75
C VAL A 14 -14.11 0.73 -15.48
N ASP A 15 -13.99 -0.40 -14.78
CA ASP A 15 -13.58 -1.71 -15.33
C ASP A 15 -12.33 -1.63 -16.23
N THR A 16 -11.33 -0.85 -15.82
CA THR A 16 -10.14 -0.57 -16.63
C THR A 16 -8.86 -0.94 -15.89
N LEU A 17 -7.88 -1.43 -16.66
CA LEU A 17 -6.51 -1.63 -16.21
C LEU A 17 -5.62 -0.48 -16.71
N ILE A 18 -5.05 0.28 -15.77
CA ILE A 18 -4.27 1.48 -16.02
C ILE A 18 -2.90 1.35 -15.38
N GLU A 19 -1.86 1.65 -16.15
CA GLU A 19 -0.49 1.85 -15.66
C GLU A 19 -0.03 3.27 -16.01
N CYS A 20 0.37 4.02 -14.99
CA CYS A 20 0.65 5.45 -15.09
C CYS A 20 1.96 5.80 -14.38
N ALA A 21 2.93 6.39 -15.07
CA ALA A 21 4.15 6.86 -14.39
C ALA A 21 3.92 8.17 -13.61
N GLY A 22 2.87 8.94 -13.93
CA GLY A 22 2.52 10.17 -13.23
C GLY A 22 1.35 10.00 -12.26
N ASN A 23 0.55 11.05 -12.13
CA ASN A 23 -0.61 11.09 -11.26
C ASN A 23 -1.87 10.58 -11.98
N VAL A 24 -2.81 10.02 -11.23
CA VAL A 24 -4.14 9.65 -11.74
C VAL A 24 -5.19 10.47 -11.03
N THR A 25 -5.92 11.30 -11.79
CA THR A 25 -6.97 12.16 -11.26
C THR A 25 -8.31 11.76 -11.87
N ALA A 26 -9.28 11.48 -11.01
CA ALA A 26 -10.67 11.25 -11.39
C ALA A 26 -11.59 12.33 -10.79
N GLU A 27 -12.41 12.96 -11.62
CA GLU A 27 -13.34 14.00 -11.14
C GLU A 27 -14.50 13.42 -10.33
N VAL A 28 -15.09 12.33 -10.81
CA VAL A 28 -16.29 11.74 -10.21
C VAL A 28 -15.95 10.51 -9.38
N GLU A 29 -15.68 9.38 -10.02
CA GLU A 29 -15.43 8.11 -9.33
C GLU A 29 -14.51 7.18 -10.11
N ILE A 30 -13.94 6.22 -9.38
CA ILE A 30 -13.20 5.10 -9.92
C ILE A 30 -13.84 3.80 -9.41
N ARG A 31 -14.22 2.92 -10.33
CA ARG A 31 -14.98 1.72 -10.04
C ARG A 31 -14.38 0.46 -10.65
N SER A 32 -14.30 -0.61 -9.87
CA SER A 32 -13.91 -1.96 -10.30
C SER A 32 -12.67 -1.99 -11.20
N SER A 33 -11.68 -1.15 -10.90
CA SER A 33 -10.52 -0.93 -11.77
C SER A 33 -9.24 -1.40 -11.10
N GLN A 34 -8.22 -1.65 -11.92
CA GLN A 34 -6.87 -1.95 -11.48
C GLN A 34 -5.95 -0.82 -11.93
N ILE A 35 -5.49 0.00 -10.99
CA ILE A 35 -4.68 1.18 -11.30
C ILE A 35 -3.34 1.06 -10.60
N LYS A 36 -2.26 1.17 -11.37
CA LYS A 36 -0.89 1.26 -10.88
C LYS A 36 -0.32 2.61 -11.24
N CYS A 37 0.07 3.39 -10.23
CA CYS A 37 0.73 4.66 -10.46
C CYS A 37 1.96 4.91 -9.57
N LEU A 38 2.96 5.60 -10.13
CA LEU A 38 4.10 6.10 -9.36
C LEU A 38 3.82 7.46 -8.70
N GLY A 39 2.85 8.20 -9.21
CA GLY A 39 2.36 9.41 -8.57
C GLY A 39 1.32 9.14 -7.49
N ALA A 40 0.42 10.11 -7.33
CA ALA A 40 -0.72 10.03 -6.44
C ALA A 40 -2.03 9.74 -7.19
N ILE A 41 -2.95 9.03 -6.53
CA ILE A 41 -4.33 8.86 -7.01
C ILE A 41 -5.19 9.90 -6.30
N THR A 42 -5.92 10.73 -7.04
CA THR A 42 -6.81 11.74 -6.48
C THR A 42 -8.21 11.62 -7.06
N VAL A 43 -9.21 11.49 -6.19
CA VAL A 43 -10.63 11.49 -6.56
C VAL A 43 -11.33 12.66 -5.89
N ASN A 44 -11.99 13.51 -6.68
CA ASN A 44 -12.55 14.77 -6.20
C ASN A 44 -13.92 14.61 -5.52
N LYS A 45 -14.90 13.96 -6.18
CA LYS A 45 -16.29 13.91 -5.69
C LYS A 45 -16.61 12.66 -4.88
N GLU A 46 -16.67 11.51 -5.52
CA GLU A 46 -17.07 10.26 -4.88
C GLU A 46 -15.86 9.57 -4.33
N GLY A 47 -15.35 8.53 -4.99
CA GLY A 47 -14.42 7.65 -4.33
C GLY A 47 -13.84 6.54 -5.17
N LEU A 48 -13.16 5.65 -4.47
CA LEU A 48 -12.59 4.41 -4.97
C LEU A 48 -13.48 3.26 -4.51
N THR A 49 -14.04 2.52 -5.46
CA THR A 49 -14.98 1.44 -5.15
C THR A 49 -14.68 0.19 -5.97
N GLY A 50 -14.28 -0.89 -5.30
CA GLY A 50 -14.00 -2.19 -5.92
C GLY A 50 -12.73 -2.19 -6.77
N GLY A 51 -11.93 -3.25 -6.65
CA GLY A 51 -10.67 -3.38 -7.42
C GLY A 51 -9.42 -3.12 -6.58
N GLU A 52 -8.31 -2.87 -7.26
CA GLU A 52 -6.99 -2.73 -6.66
C GLU A 52 -6.28 -1.47 -7.14
N TYR A 53 -5.82 -0.66 -6.20
CA TYR A 53 -5.22 0.65 -6.48
C TYR A 53 -3.85 0.75 -5.82
N PHE A 54 -2.83 1.03 -6.62
CA PHE A 54 -1.44 1.19 -6.17
C PHE A 54 -0.98 2.61 -6.47
N ALA A 55 -0.52 3.31 -5.44
CA ALA A 55 0.03 4.65 -5.56
C ALA A 55 1.29 4.80 -4.72
N LEU A 56 2.39 5.21 -5.33
CA LEU A 56 3.63 5.44 -4.58
C LEU A 56 3.57 6.77 -3.79
N ALA A 57 2.98 7.84 -4.34
CA ALA A 57 2.90 9.15 -3.68
C ALA A 57 1.65 9.39 -2.81
N GLY A 58 0.90 8.33 -2.54
CA GLY A 58 -0.29 8.36 -1.68
C GLY A 58 -1.60 8.43 -2.45
N ILE A 59 -2.71 8.33 -1.71
CA ILE A 59 -4.06 8.29 -2.27
C ILE A 59 -4.93 9.33 -1.58
N GLU A 60 -5.73 10.04 -2.34
CA GLU A 60 -6.75 10.94 -1.83
C GLU A 60 -8.09 10.65 -2.51
N CYS A 61 -9.12 10.42 -1.72
CA CYS A 61 -10.46 10.12 -2.22
C CYS A 61 -11.54 10.68 -1.30
N GLY A 62 -12.77 10.83 -1.79
CA GLY A 62 -13.89 11.19 -0.93
C GLY A 62 -14.35 9.99 -0.10
N ASN A 63 -14.86 8.99 -0.80
CA ASN A 63 -15.32 7.72 -0.27
C ASN A 63 -14.29 6.63 -0.59
N LEU A 64 -14.03 5.75 0.36
CA LEU A 64 -13.18 4.58 0.13
C LEU A 64 -13.93 3.31 0.48
N GLY A 65 -14.15 2.46 -0.53
CA GLY A 65 -14.93 1.23 -0.43
C GLY A 65 -16.39 1.39 -0.82
N SER A 66 -17.21 0.40 -0.46
CA SER A 66 -18.67 0.44 -0.65
C SER A 66 -19.38 -0.45 0.35
N ARG A 67 -20.68 -0.18 0.56
CA ARG A 67 -21.56 -1.04 1.36
C ARG A 67 -21.97 -2.33 0.63
N THR A 68 -21.78 -2.38 -0.69
CA THR A 68 -22.27 -3.46 -1.57
C THR A 68 -21.27 -4.59 -1.77
N SER A 69 -20.37 -4.82 -0.80
CA SER A 69 -19.45 -5.97 -0.73
C SER A 69 -18.36 -6.03 -1.82
N LEU A 70 -18.16 -4.97 -2.60
CA LEU A 70 -17.05 -4.94 -3.56
C LEU A 70 -15.74 -4.80 -2.81
N ARG A 71 -14.94 -5.88 -2.82
CA ARG A 71 -13.61 -5.89 -2.21
C ARG A 71 -12.76 -4.82 -2.87
N THR A 72 -12.35 -3.87 -2.05
CA THR A 72 -11.51 -2.74 -2.46
C THR A 72 -10.19 -2.90 -1.75
N ARG A 73 -9.11 -2.92 -2.52
CA ARG A 73 -7.75 -2.95 -1.99
C ARG A 73 -7.01 -1.71 -2.43
N VAL A 74 -6.42 -1.02 -1.47
CA VAL A 74 -5.63 0.18 -1.72
C VAL A 74 -4.25 0.01 -1.13
N VAL A 75 -3.24 0.37 -1.90
CA VAL A 75 -1.83 0.27 -1.53
C VAL A 75 -1.20 1.63 -1.74
N ALA A 76 -0.70 2.23 -0.67
CA ALA A 76 0.02 3.50 -0.72
C ALA A 76 1.47 3.34 -0.24
N GLY A 77 2.39 4.05 -0.89
CA GLY A 77 3.80 4.06 -0.53
C GLY A 77 4.58 2.81 -0.95
N VAL A 78 4.12 2.11 -1.99
CA VAL A 78 4.82 0.93 -2.53
C VAL A 78 4.95 1.06 -4.04
N HIS A 79 6.16 0.83 -4.55
CA HIS A 79 6.40 0.78 -5.99
C HIS A 79 5.82 -0.51 -6.57
N TYR A 80 4.99 -0.41 -7.60
CA TYR A 80 4.29 -1.59 -8.14
C TYR A 80 5.27 -2.63 -8.72
N GLY A 81 6.36 -2.18 -9.36
CA GLY A 81 7.41 -3.07 -9.86
C GLY A 81 8.14 -3.81 -8.75
N ASP A 82 8.37 -3.17 -7.60
CA ASP A 82 9.01 -3.83 -6.46
C ASP A 82 8.06 -4.85 -5.84
N MET A 83 6.76 -4.54 -5.77
CA MET A 83 5.78 -5.50 -5.28
C MET A 83 5.67 -6.73 -6.20
N GLU A 84 5.71 -6.55 -7.52
CA GLU A 84 5.73 -7.66 -8.47
C GLU A 84 7.00 -8.51 -8.32
N GLU A 85 8.16 -7.86 -8.25
CA GLU A 85 9.44 -8.54 -8.03
C GLU A 85 9.44 -9.31 -6.69
N LEU A 86 8.96 -8.70 -5.61
CA LEU A 86 8.80 -9.35 -4.31
C LEU A 86 7.85 -10.55 -4.40
N ASN A 87 6.72 -10.43 -5.10
CA ASN A 87 5.79 -11.54 -5.27
C ASN A 87 6.42 -12.70 -6.04
N CYS A 88 7.22 -12.42 -7.07
CA CYS A 88 7.99 -13.43 -7.78
C CYS A 88 8.99 -14.14 -6.85
N LEU A 89 9.78 -13.37 -6.08
CA LEU A 89 10.74 -13.92 -5.11
C LEU A 89 10.07 -14.76 -4.02
N PHE A 90 8.93 -14.32 -3.49
CA PHE A 90 8.16 -15.07 -2.50
C PHE A 90 7.59 -16.37 -3.07
N ASN A 91 7.10 -16.34 -4.31
CA ASN A 91 6.63 -17.55 -4.99
C ASN A 91 7.78 -18.54 -5.22
N GLU A 92 8.96 -18.06 -5.63
CA GLU A 92 10.15 -18.88 -5.78
C GLU A 92 10.56 -19.52 -4.45
N LEU A 93 10.58 -18.74 -3.36
CA LEU A 93 10.85 -19.24 -2.01
C LEU A 93 9.82 -20.31 -1.59
N LYS A 94 8.54 -20.08 -1.85
CA LYS A 94 7.46 -21.02 -1.52
C LYS A 94 7.61 -22.34 -2.29
N LEU A 95 7.93 -22.27 -3.58
CA LEU A 95 8.20 -23.46 -4.41
C LEU A 95 9.43 -24.22 -3.92
N LEU A 96 10.49 -23.51 -3.55
CA LEU A 96 11.72 -24.11 -2.99
C LEU A 96 11.42 -24.85 -1.68
N ILE A 97 10.68 -24.23 -0.77
CA ILE A 97 10.26 -24.85 0.50
C ILE A 97 9.35 -26.05 0.24
N ALA A 98 8.40 -25.94 -0.69
CA ALA A 98 7.50 -27.03 -1.05
C ALA A 98 8.27 -28.24 -1.61
N ALA A 99 9.20 -28.00 -2.55
CA ALA A 99 10.06 -29.04 -3.12
C ALA A 99 10.93 -29.72 -2.04
N PHE A 100 11.46 -28.93 -1.09
CA PHE A 100 12.21 -29.47 0.04
C PHE A 100 11.34 -30.33 0.97
N SER A 101 10.10 -29.91 1.23
CA SER A 101 9.16 -30.64 2.09
C SER A 101 8.62 -31.93 1.45
N ALA A 102 8.54 -31.98 0.12
CA ALA A 102 8.04 -33.13 -0.63
C ALA A 102 9.14 -34.17 -0.97
N ALA A 103 10.41 -33.81 -0.80
CA ALA A 103 11.52 -34.70 -1.10
C ALA A 103 11.68 -35.80 -0.02
N PRO A 104 12.00 -37.06 -0.40
CA PRO A 104 12.25 -38.14 0.55
C PRO A 104 13.44 -37.81 1.47
N LYS A 105 13.30 -38.10 2.77
CA LYS A 105 14.36 -37.94 3.78
C LYS A 105 15.59 -38.76 3.37
N GLY A 106 16.60 -38.09 2.80
CA GLY A 106 17.89 -38.69 2.45
C GLY A 106 18.55 -38.16 1.18
N ASN A 107 17.83 -37.45 0.31
CA ASN A 107 18.37 -37.01 -0.99
C ASN A 107 18.41 -35.48 -1.17
N VAL A 108 18.35 -34.73 -0.06
CA VAL A 108 18.23 -33.27 -0.10
C VAL A 108 19.52 -32.62 0.38
N ASP A 109 20.21 -31.96 -0.54
CA ASP A 109 21.45 -31.27 -0.25
C ASP A 109 21.15 -29.99 0.55
N MET A 110 21.16 -30.11 1.88
CA MET A 110 20.78 -29.05 2.83
C MET A 110 21.59 -27.76 2.61
N LYS A 111 22.83 -27.88 2.14
CA LYS A 111 23.69 -26.74 1.77
C LYS A 111 23.17 -25.99 0.55
N GLU A 112 22.74 -26.71 -0.49
CA GLU A 112 22.23 -26.09 -1.71
C GLU A 112 20.89 -25.37 -1.45
N PHE A 113 20.01 -25.99 -0.65
CA PHE A 113 18.76 -25.37 -0.21
C PHE A 113 19.01 -24.10 0.62
N ALA A 114 19.95 -24.16 1.58
CA ALA A 114 20.31 -23.00 2.39
C ALA A 114 20.91 -21.87 1.53
N ALA A 115 21.75 -22.20 0.54
CA ALA A 115 22.33 -21.23 -0.38
C ALA A 115 21.26 -20.56 -1.27
N LYS A 116 20.37 -21.34 -1.89
CA LYS A 116 19.26 -20.79 -2.70
C LYS A 116 18.32 -19.91 -1.88
N ARG A 117 17.99 -20.34 -0.66
CA ARG A 117 17.18 -19.54 0.28
C ARG A 117 17.88 -18.22 0.66
N ALA A 118 19.19 -18.26 0.89
CA ALA A 118 19.97 -17.08 1.22
C ALA A 118 19.95 -16.07 0.06
N VAL A 119 20.15 -16.51 -1.18
CA VAL A 119 20.08 -15.65 -2.38
C VAL A 119 18.71 -14.99 -2.52
N ILE A 120 17.62 -15.74 -2.36
CA ILE A 120 16.26 -15.17 -2.46
C ILE A 120 16.02 -14.17 -1.32
N THR A 121 16.52 -14.46 -0.12
CA THR A 121 16.40 -13.57 1.05
C THR A 121 17.19 -12.27 0.82
N GLU A 122 18.40 -12.36 0.27
CA GLU A 122 19.25 -11.21 -0.05
C GLU A 122 18.59 -10.30 -1.11
N ARG A 123 18.09 -10.87 -2.20
CA ARG A 123 17.33 -10.10 -3.21
C ARG A 123 16.08 -9.46 -2.63
N THR A 124 15.37 -10.17 -1.74
CA THR A 124 14.20 -9.61 -1.05
C THR A 124 14.57 -8.40 -0.20
N GLN A 125 15.73 -8.42 0.48
CA GLN A 125 16.24 -7.28 1.23
C GLN A 125 16.66 -6.13 0.32
N GLU A 126 17.30 -6.43 -0.81
CA GLU A 126 17.70 -5.43 -1.80
C GLU A 126 16.49 -4.65 -2.32
N VAL A 127 15.44 -5.34 -2.77
CA VAL A 127 14.20 -4.70 -3.26
C VAL A 127 13.55 -3.87 -2.16
N ARG A 128 13.53 -4.35 -0.91
CA ARG A 128 12.99 -3.60 0.23
C ARG A 128 13.82 -2.38 0.62
N SER A 129 15.12 -2.37 0.31
CA SER A 129 16.01 -1.26 0.61
C SER A 129 15.90 -0.09 -0.38
N ARG A 130 15.18 -0.29 -1.50
CA ARG A 130 14.94 0.77 -2.48
C ARG A 130 14.08 1.87 -1.86
N VAL A 131 14.62 3.08 -1.82
CA VAL A 131 13.91 4.27 -1.32
C VAL A 131 13.56 5.16 -2.49
N TYR A 132 12.28 5.47 -2.65
CA TYR A 132 11.80 6.43 -3.62
C TYR A 132 11.44 7.73 -2.91
N GLU A 133 11.96 8.86 -3.40
CA GLU A 133 11.71 10.18 -2.80
C GLU A 133 10.21 10.55 -2.77
N GLN A 134 9.48 10.09 -3.79
CA GLN A 134 8.04 10.29 -3.95
C GLN A 134 7.20 9.39 -3.05
N CYS A 135 7.82 8.40 -2.38
CA CYS A 135 7.10 7.48 -1.51
C CYS A 135 6.39 8.21 -0.37
N ASN A 136 5.08 8.04 -0.30
CA ASN A 136 4.24 8.58 0.76
C ASN A 136 3.16 7.56 1.13
N PRO A 137 3.41 6.71 2.15
CA PRO A 137 2.43 5.74 2.65
C PRO A 137 1.32 6.45 3.42
N LYS A 138 0.45 7.16 2.68
CA LYS A 138 -0.62 8.00 3.21
C LYS A 138 -1.88 7.87 2.38
N ILE A 139 -3.01 7.73 3.06
CA ILE A 139 -4.33 7.73 2.42
C ILE A 139 -5.21 8.78 3.08
N ASN A 140 -5.72 9.70 2.27
CA ASN A 140 -6.67 10.72 2.67
C ASN A 140 -8.08 10.33 2.22
N ILE A 141 -9.03 10.36 3.15
CA ILE A 141 -10.45 10.07 2.92
C ILE A 141 -11.24 11.30 3.35
N LYS A 142 -11.94 11.98 2.43
CA LYS A 142 -12.64 13.25 2.74
C LYS A 142 -14.01 13.05 3.37
N LYS A 143 -14.67 11.93 3.09
CA LYS A 143 -16.08 11.70 3.45
C LYS A 143 -16.24 10.44 4.31
N THR A 144 -16.05 9.25 3.75
CA THR A 144 -16.37 7.99 4.42
C THR A 144 -15.40 6.88 4.03
N LEU A 145 -14.88 6.18 5.03
CA LEU A 145 -14.16 4.92 4.90
C LEU A 145 -15.12 3.79 5.24
N TYR A 146 -15.45 2.95 4.27
CA TYR A 146 -16.31 1.78 4.48
C TYR A 146 -15.53 0.61 5.09
N GLU A 147 -16.26 -0.28 5.75
CA GLU A 147 -15.71 -1.57 6.21
C GLU A 147 -15.39 -2.51 5.04
N GLY A 148 -14.56 -3.52 5.30
CA GLY A 148 -14.15 -4.53 4.31
C GLY A 148 -13.11 -4.04 3.30
N VAL A 149 -12.62 -2.80 3.45
CA VAL A 149 -11.52 -2.27 2.63
C VAL A 149 -10.20 -2.81 3.16
N ASN A 150 -9.41 -3.41 2.28
CA ASN A 150 -8.05 -3.80 2.60
C ASN A 150 -7.11 -2.64 2.28
N ILE A 151 -6.42 -2.16 3.31
CA ILE A 151 -5.44 -1.09 3.18
C ILE A 151 -4.06 -1.70 3.33
N THR A 152 -3.12 -1.26 2.50
CA THR A 152 -1.70 -1.52 2.64
C THR A 152 -0.96 -0.19 2.63
N LEU A 153 -0.24 0.12 3.71
CA LEU A 153 0.64 1.28 3.82
C LEU A 153 2.06 0.76 4.05
N GLY A 154 2.93 0.93 3.04
CA GLY A 154 4.30 0.39 3.10
C GLY A 154 4.29 -1.13 3.31
N LEU A 155 4.71 -1.57 4.50
CA LEU A 155 4.79 -3.00 4.87
C LEU A 155 3.57 -3.49 5.67
N ILE A 156 2.74 -2.59 6.19
CA ILE A 156 1.58 -2.94 7.00
C ILE A 156 0.36 -3.09 6.10
N SER A 157 -0.32 -4.22 6.22
CA SER A 157 -1.62 -4.43 5.60
C SER A 157 -2.64 -4.88 6.63
N ASP A 158 -3.79 -4.23 6.62
CA ASP A 158 -4.90 -4.57 7.52
C ASP A 158 -6.25 -4.36 6.81
N ASN A 159 -7.27 -5.07 7.29
CA ASN A 159 -8.64 -4.92 6.84
C ASN A 159 -9.43 -4.02 7.79
N ILE A 160 -10.14 -3.05 7.23
CA ILE A 160 -10.97 -2.14 8.00
C ILE A 160 -12.24 -2.84 8.45
N ASN A 161 -12.32 -3.14 9.75
CA ASN A 161 -13.46 -3.86 10.35
C ASN A 161 -14.65 -2.97 10.75
N GLY A 162 -14.62 -1.66 10.47
CA GLY A 162 -15.72 -0.75 10.82
C GLY A 162 -15.72 0.53 10.01
N GLU A 163 -16.92 1.00 9.66
CA GLU A 163 -17.12 2.24 8.90
C GLU A 163 -16.70 3.47 9.74
N ARG A 164 -15.94 4.37 9.13
CA ARG A 164 -15.54 5.65 9.73
C ARG A 164 -16.01 6.78 8.83
N LYS A 165 -16.65 7.78 9.44
CA LYS A 165 -17.12 8.99 8.74
C LYS A 165 -16.26 10.18 9.12
N GLY A 166 -16.10 11.08 8.16
CA GLY A 166 -15.40 12.33 8.29
C GLY A 166 -14.07 12.36 7.53
N PRO A 167 -13.51 13.58 7.40
CA PRO A 167 -12.22 13.79 6.75
C PRO A 167 -11.11 13.24 7.65
N LEU A 168 -10.47 12.16 7.19
CA LEU A 168 -9.44 11.46 7.93
C LEU A 168 -8.23 11.11 7.05
N SER A 169 -7.06 11.11 7.67
CA SER A 169 -5.81 10.63 7.08
C SER A 169 -5.39 9.35 7.78
N VAL A 170 -5.08 8.32 7.01
CA VAL A 170 -4.54 7.04 7.48
C VAL A 170 -3.05 7.03 7.19
N ILE A 171 -2.24 6.82 8.22
CA ILE A 171 -0.80 6.62 8.13
C ILE A 171 -0.39 5.36 8.90
N GLU A 172 0.82 4.89 8.64
CA GLU A 172 1.43 3.79 9.38
C GLU A 172 1.68 4.20 10.85
N ASN A 173 1.30 3.35 11.81
CA ASN A 173 1.62 3.54 13.22
C ASN A 173 2.81 2.67 13.60
N THR A 174 3.98 3.28 13.70
CA THR A 174 5.23 2.61 14.09
C THR A 174 5.36 2.40 15.60
N ILE A 175 4.56 3.12 16.40
CA ILE A 175 4.61 3.08 17.86
C ILE A 175 3.84 1.88 18.41
N GLU A 176 2.56 1.77 18.06
CA GLU A 176 1.66 0.72 18.59
C GLU A 176 1.50 -0.46 17.61
N GLY A 177 1.97 -0.30 16.37
CA GLY A 177 1.69 -1.21 15.27
C GLY A 177 0.30 -0.96 14.65
N GLY A 178 0.17 -1.16 13.34
CA GLY A 178 -1.09 -1.00 12.60
C GLY A 178 -1.26 0.38 11.98
N PHE A 179 -2.50 0.90 11.98
CA PHE A 179 -2.84 2.16 11.34
C PHE A 179 -3.21 3.25 12.34
N ARG A 180 -2.64 4.45 12.12
CA ARG A 180 -2.98 5.67 12.84
C ARG A 180 -4.00 6.45 12.02
N PHE A 181 -5.16 6.72 12.64
CA PHE A 181 -6.20 7.55 12.06
C PHE A 181 -6.09 8.96 12.63
N LEU A 182 -5.91 9.94 11.75
CA LEU A 182 -5.72 11.35 12.11
C LEU A 182 -6.78 12.22 11.44
N GLY A 183 -6.96 13.44 11.94
CA GLY A 183 -7.66 14.47 11.19
C GLY A 183 -6.99 14.71 9.84
N MET A 184 -7.78 15.05 8.82
CA MET A 184 -7.29 15.18 7.45
C MET A 184 -6.13 16.18 7.36
N THR A 185 -5.03 15.74 6.76
CA THR A 185 -3.85 16.55 6.47
C THR A 185 -3.54 16.48 4.97
N PRO A 186 -3.11 17.58 4.32
CA PRO A 186 -2.79 17.58 2.90
C PRO A 186 -1.74 16.52 2.53
N LEU A 187 -1.80 15.97 1.32
CA LEU A 187 -0.79 15.01 0.84
C LEU A 187 0.63 15.59 0.78
N SER A 188 0.76 16.93 0.71
CA SER A 188 2.05 17.62 0.79
C SER A 188 2.79 17.38 2.12
N PHE A 189 2.05 17.08 3.20
CA PHE A 189 2.64 16.65 4.46
C PHE A 189 2.83 15.14 4.45
N LYS A 190 4.08 14.70 4.25
CA LYS A 190 4.46 13.29 4.19
C LYS A 190 4.11 12.56 5.49
N ALA A 191 3.65 11.31 5.38
CA ALA A 191 3.33 10.45 6.53
C ALA A 191 4.51 10.32 7.51
N GLN A 192 5.73 10.21 7.01
CA GLN A 192 6.94 10.09 7.83
C GLN A 192 7.14 11.28 8.78
N ALA A 193 6.92 12.51 8.32
CA ALA A 193 7.07 13.70 9.16
C ALA A 193 6.01 13.77 10.26
N ILE A 194 4.78 13.35 9.93
CA ILE A 194 3.68 13.29 10.89
C ILE A 194 4.00 12.25 11.98
N GLU A 195 4.43 11.06 11.59
CA GLU A 195 4.78 9.99 12.53
C GLU A 195 5.97 10.37 13.42
N GLN A 196 7.02 10.99 12.87
CA GLN A 196 8.15 11.49 13.65
C GLN A 196 7.74 12.50 14.74
N THR A 197 6.79 13.37 14.42
CA THR A 197 6.26 14.34 15.39
C THR A 197 5.59 13.63 16.57
N PHE A 198 4.83 12.56 16.30
CA PHE A 198 4.21 11.75 17.36
C PHE A 198 5.23 10.99 18.21
N ILE A 199 6.24 10.39 17.59
CA ILE A 199 7.32 9.70 18.31
C ILE A 199 8.01 10.68 19.26
N GLN A 200 8.34 11.88 18.78
CA GLN A 200 9.02 12.89 19.59
C GLN A 200 8.16 13.37 20.76
N GLN A 201 6.86 13.59 20.54
CA GLN A 201 5.93 13.95 21.62
C GLN A 201 5.85 12.87 22.70
N GLN A 202 5.73 11.59 22.30
CA GLN A 202 5.67 10.48 23.25
C GLN A 202 6.97 10.33 24.05
N GLN A 203 8.13 10.53 23.42
CA GLN A 203 9.42 10.51 24.10
C GLN A 203 9.54 11.63 25.15
N LEU A 204 9.06 12.84 24.82
CA LEU A 204 9.06 13.97 25.75
C LEU A 204 8.13 13.74 26.94
N GLU A 205 6.96 13.11 26.72
CA GLU A 205 6.04 12.73 27.80
C GLU A 205 6.63 11.65 28.71
N GLN A 206 7.32 10.65 28.15
CA GLN A 206 8.00 9.63 28.93
C GLN A 206 9.19 10.19 29.74
N GLN A 207 9.86 11.23 29.25
CA GLN A 207 10.93 11.91 29.98
C GLN A 207 10.40 12.81 31.10
N LYS A 208 9.20 13.40 30.96
CA LYS A 208 8.57 14.19 32.03
C LYS A 208 8.00 13.34 33.17
N ASN A 209 7.70 12.06 32.91
CA ASN A 209 7.18 11.12 33.90
C ASN A 209 8.26 10.22 34.55
N ARG A 210 9.54 10.55 34.37
CA ARG A 210 10.68 9.93 35.08
C ARG A 210 11.33 10.95 36.00
#